data_AF-A0A6A5DR44-F1
#
_entry.id   AF-A0A6A5DR44-F1
#
_cell.length_a   1.000
_cell.length_b   1.000
_cell.length_c   1.000
_cell.angle_alpha   90.00
_cell.angle_beta   90.00
_cell.angle_gamma   90.00
#
_symmetry.space_group_name_H-M   'P 1'
#
loop_
_entity.id
_entity.type
_entity.pdbx_description
1 polymer ?
#
loop_
_entity_poly.entity_id
_entity_poly.type
_entity_poly.pdbx_seq_one_letter_code
_entity_poly.pdbx_strand_id
1 'polypeptide(L)'
;MCCVCPGGSVWSLSDSDCRLVASALCVLSELPSVCSPEGSVSILPTVLYLLLGVLRELTGAPVAAAVAGGGSVGGAGLGAVVQAALQALKSVVASPMSRQEKSRGAWRLLLRSALNTLLGLWDAGDGVVDQVSLLTALTVFLLSAGPDVCTVEPLHALCLQRFTAGMDAKDPLVVSRCYQLLASVFQAQPDVAVPYIQALGPPLVRFLQRAERSRPQSAEELLGVLEGVRAMEALVQAADESQRAPLVAILFPLLVSFLLDENALGSAPAASRSLHQAALKDLMRLGPQHSAVFRSLIASSPALKSRLEAAVKGNQESLSAKASSANPAAKSSPSITLKTNFL
;
A
#
# COMPACT_ATOMS: atom_id res chain seq x y z
N MET A 1 25.08 9.55 19.04
CA MET A 1 26.40 9.02 19.43
C MET A 1 26.87 8.16 18.27
N CYS A 2 27.46 8.78 17.25
CA CYS A 2 28.06 8.06 16.14
C CYS A 2 29.51 7.80 16.55
N CYS A 3 29.84 6.56 16.89
CA CYS A 3 31.23 6.17 17.07
C CYS A 3 31.90 6.18 15.69
N VAL A 4 32.44 7.32 15.29
CA VAL A 4 33.34 7.41 14.14
C VAL A 4 34.71 6.94 14.62
N CYS A 5 35.05 5.68 14.34
CA CYS A 5 36.45 5.25 14.34
C CYS A 5 37.13 5.77 13.07
N PRO A 6 38.41 6.18 13.13
CA PRO A 6 39.17 6.56 11.95
C PRO A 6 39.56 5.30 11.18
N GLY A 7 38.71 4.91 10.23
CA GLY A 7 38.91 3.74 9.37
C GLY A 7 37.56 3.33 8.76
N GLY A 8 37.37 3.62 7.47
CA GLY A 8 36.11 3.49 6.75
C GLY A 8 35.63 2.05 6.55
N SER A 9 35.18 1.39 7.61
CA SER A 9 34.37 0.17 7.53
C SER A 9 32.94 0.48 7.96
N VAL A 10 31.99 0.38 7.02
CA VAL A 10 30.55 0.36 7.31
C VAL A 10 30.29 -0.84 8.23
N TRP A 11 29.75 -0.60 9.41
CA TRP A 11 29.43 -1.67 10.35
C TRP A 11 28.24 -2.44 9.79
N SER A 12 28.45 -3.66 9.28
CA SER A 12 27.36 -4.55 8.90
C SER A 12 26.90 -5.31 10.13
N LEU A 13 25.64 -5.12 10.53
CA LEU A 13 25.01 -5.93 11.57
C LEU A 13 24.90 -7.39 11.09
N SER A 14 25.25 -8.34 11.96
CA SER A 14 24.95 -9.76 11.70
C SER A 14 23.46 -10.05 11.90
N ASP A 15 22.96 -11.17 11.39
CA ASP A 15 21.56 -11.58 11.62
C ASP A 15 21.23 -11.75 13.11
N SER A 16 22.19 -12.20 13.92
CA SER A 16 22.03 -12.26 15.38
C SER A 16 21.89 -10.87 15.99
N ASP A 17 22.67 -9.89 15.51
CA ASP A 17 22.57 -8.51 15.96
C ASP A 17 21.22 -7.91 15.56
N CYS A 18 20.77 -8.14 14.33
CA CYS A 18 19.46 -7.71 13.85
C CYS A 18 18.32 -8.29 14.72
N ARG A 19 18.39 -9.57 15.10
CA ARG A 19 17.41 -10.17 16.02
C ARG A 19 17.45 -9.52 17.40
N LEU A 20 18.64 -9.27 17.93
CA LEU A 20 18.79 -8.62 19.24
C LEU A 20 18.22 -7.20 19.23
N VAL A 21 18.49 -6.43 18.17
CA VAL A 21 17.92 -5.09 17.98
C VAL A 21 16.40 -5.18 17.87
N ALA A 22 15.85 -6.09 17.08
CA ALA A 22 14.41 -6.28 16.96
C ALA A 22 13.74 -6.63 18.31
N SER A 23 14.35 -7.52 19.11
CA SER A 23 13.87 -7.84 20.46
C SER A 23 13.95 -6.63 21.40
N ALA A 24 15.04 -5.86 21.34
CA ALA A 24 15.19 -4.64 22.15
C ALA A 24 14.12 -3.60 21.81
N LEU A 25 13.82 -3.39 20.53
CA LEU A 25 12.75 -2.50 20.08
C LEU A 25 11.37 -2.92 20.60
N CYS A 26 11.09 -4.23 20.60
CA CYS A 26 9.84 -4.77 21.14
C CYS A 26 9.73 -4.52 22.65
N VAL A 27 10.78 -4.76 23.42
CA VAL A 27 10.79 -4.46 24.86
C VAL A 27 10.62 -2.95 25.11
N LEU A 28 11.35 -2.11 24.37
CA LEU A 28 11.26 -0.65 24.48
C LEU A 28 9.84 -0.13 24.23
N SER A 29 9.10 -0.71 23.28
CA SER A 29 7.73 -0.27 23.00
C SER A 29 6.71 -0.60 24.08
N GLU A 30 6.99 -1.62 24.90
CA GLU A 30 6.10 -2.02 26.00
C GLU A 30 6.36 -1.24 27.30
N LEU A 31 7.53 -0.58 27.44
CA LEU A 31 7.88 0.16 28.66
C LEU A 31 6.84 1.22 29.10
N PRO A 32 6.21 2.00 28.18
CA PRO A 32 5.22 2.98 28.61
C PRO A 32 3.99 2.34 29.27
N SER A 33 3.61 1.11 28.90
CA SER A 33 2.39 0.45 29.40
C SER A 33 2.55 -0.09 30.83
N VAL A 34 3.78 -0.39 31.26
CA VAL A 34 4.10 -0.87 32.62
C VAL A 34 4.36 0.26 33.62
N CYS A 35 4.41 1.50 33.14
CA CYS A 35 4.63 2.69 33.97
C CYS A 35 3.31 3.30 34.49
N SER A 36 3.40 4.11 35.54
CA SER A 36 2.32 5.04 35.90
C SER A 36 2.14 6.07 34.77
N PRO A 37 1.00 6.79 34.70
CA PRO A 37 0.77 7.77 33.64
C PRO A 37 1.87 8.85 33.57
N GLU A 38 2.31 9.35 34.73
CA GLU A 38 3.42 10.33 34.84
C GLU A 38 4.78 9.70 34.51
N GLY A 39 5.02 8.45 34.93
CA GLY A 39 6.24 7.71 34.58
C GLY A 39 6.34 7.47 33.07
N SER A 40 5.21 7.15 32.43
CA SER A 40 5.13 6.92 30.99
C SER A 40 5.51 8.18 30.20
N VAL A 41 5.05 9.37 30.65
CA VAL A 41 5.42 10.67 30.07
C VAL A 41 6.92 10.93 30.21
N SER A 42 7.51 10.54 31.34
CA SER A 42 8.92 10.80 31.64
C SER A 42 9.87 9.98 30.75
N ILE A 43 9.51 8.74 30.40
CA ILE A 43 10.34 7.86 29.57
C ILE A 43 10.06 7.99 28.06
N LEU A 44 8.87 8.47 27.68
CA LEU A 44 8.42 8.51 26.30
C LEU A 44 9.36 9.26 25.33
N PRO A 45 9.97 10.41 25.70
CA PRO A 45 10.92 11.09 24.81
C PRO A 45 12.11 10.19 24.44
N THR A 46 12.64 9.44 25.40
CA THR A 46 13.75 8.51 25.19
C THR A 46 13.33 7.34 24.30
N VAL A 47 12.15 6.76 24.56
CA VAL A 47 11.62 5.65 23.74
C VAL A 47 11.44 6.12 22.29
N LEU A 48 10.77 7.25 22.06
CA LEU A 48 10.54 7.80 20.72
C LEU A 48 11.85 8.16 20.02
N TYR A 49 12.81 8.76 20.74
CA TYR A 49 14.13 9.09 20.20
C TYR A 49 14.88 7.85 19.72
N LEU A 50 14.87 6.77 20.50
CA LEU A 50 15.53 5.52 20.12
C LEU A 50 14.84 4.84 18.93
N LEU A 51 13.50 4.75 18.94
CA LEU A 51 12.74 4.16 17.83
C LEU A 51 12.95 4.92 16.52
N LEU A 52 12.83 6.26 16.55
CA LEU A 52 13.05 7.11 15.38
C LEU A 52 14.52 7.15 14.98
N GLY A 53 15.45 7.07 15.93
CA GLY A 53 16.88 6.99 15.67
C GLY A 53 17.26 5.73 14.91
N VAL A 54 16.68 4.58 15.29
CA VAL A 54 16.85 3.32 14.57
C VAL A 54 16.23 3.41 13.18
N LEU A 55 15.02 3.94 13.04
CA LEU A 55 14.41 4.15 11.72
C LEU A 55 15.30 5.04 10.83
N ARG A 56 15.80 6.17 11.35
CA ARG A 56 16.70 7.07 10.61
C ARG A 56 17.94 6.37 10.10
N GLU A 57 18.60 5.57 10.95
CA GLU A 57 19.82 4.87 10.56
C GLU A 57 19.55 3.82 9.47
N LEU A 58 18.41 3.12 9.56
CA LEU A 58 18.00 2.12 8.57
C LEU A 58 17.56 2.75 7.24
N THR A 59 16.97 3.95 7.28
CA THR A 59 16.47 4.64 6.09
C THR A 59 17.53 5.50 5.39
N GLY A 60 18.57 5.92 6.09
CA GLY A 60 19.63 6.81 5.58
C GLY A 60 20.93 6.11 5.18
N ALA A 61 21.14 4.86 5.56
CA ALA A 61 22.30 4.09 5.13
C ALA A 61 22.17 3.65 3.66
N PRO A 62 23.28 3.34 2.95
CA PRO A 62 23.26 2.67 1.63
C PRO A 62 22.74 1.22 1.69
N VAL A 63 21.82 0.94 2.62
CA VAL A 63 21.10 -0.32 2.82
C VAL A 63 19.97 -0.46 1.80
N ALA A 64 19.35 0.65 1.35
CA ALA A 64 18.35 0.63 0.29
C ALA A 64 18.89 0.02 -1.02
N ALA A 65 20.17 0.24 -1.33
CA ALA A 65 20.85 -0.37 -2.48
C ALA A 65 21.17 -1.86 -2.28
N ALA A 66 21.44 -2.30 -1.05
CA ALA A 66 21.74 -3.70 -0.72
C ALA A 66 20.49 -4.60 -0.70
N VAL A 67 19.30 -4.03 -0.47
CA VAL A 67 18.02 -4.77 -0.57
C VAL A 67 17.57 -4.90 -2.03
N ALA A 68 17.92 -3.95 -2.91
CA ALA A 68 17.58 -3.97 -4.33
C ALA A 68 18.56 -4.81 -5.19
N GLY A 69 19.85 -4.88 -4.81
CA GLY A 69 20.84 -5.73 -5.48
C GLY A 69 20.94 -7.08 -4.79
N GLY A 70 20.30 -8.12 -5.36
CA GLY A 70 20.16 -9.48 -4.80
C GLY A 70 21.47 -10.27 -4.56
N GLY A 71 22.38 -9.75 -3.76
CA GLY A 71 23.69 -10.32 -3.49
C GLY A 71 24.28 -9.85 -2.16
N SER A 72 23.61 -10.11 -1.05
CA SER A 72 24.25 -10.21 0.27
C SER A 72 23.34 -10.88 1.28
N VAL A 73 23.88 -11.85 1.99
CA VAL A 73 23.25 -12.60 3.10
C VAL A 73 22.87 -11.69 4.29
N GLY A 74 23.22 -10.39 4.26
CA GLY A 74 22.87 -9.41 5.31
C GLY A 74 21.60 -8.56 5.08
N GLY A 75 20.91 -8.69 3.93
CA GLY A 75 19.73 -7.86 3.62
C GLY A 75 18.43 -8.26 4.37
N ALA A 76 18.26 -9.55 4.66
CA ALA A 76 17.05 -10.08 5.30
C ALA A 76 16.93 -9.66 6.78
N GLY A 77 18.05 -9.67 7.52
CA GLY A 77 18.09 -9.22 8.90
C GLY A 77 17.70 -7.75 9.06
N LEU A 78 18.25 -6.87 8.22
CA LEU A 78 17.95 -5.43 8.25
C LEU A 78 16.47 -5.13 7.94
N GLY A 79 15.89 -5.84 6.96
CA GLY A 79 14.45 -5.75 6.69
C GLY A 79 13.59 -6.14 7.90
N ALA A 80 14.01 -7.17 8.65
CA ALA A 80 13.33 -7.55 9.90
C ALA A 80 13.44 -6.47 10.98
N VAL A 81 14.58 -5.77 11.09
CA VAL A 81 14.73 -4.65 12.03
C VAL A 81 13.82 -3.47 11.65
N VAL A 82 13.71 -3.13 10.37
CA VAL A 82 12.78 -2.08 9.90
C VAL A 82 11.35 -2.43 10.30
N GLN A 83 10.92 -3.67 10.06
CA GLN A 83 9.58 -4.11 10.46
C GLN A 83 9.39 -4.08 11.97
N ALA A 84 10.38 -4.51 12.76
CA ALA A 84 10.33 -4.44 14.21
C ALA A 84 10.23 -2.99 14.71
N ALA A 85 10.96 -2.05 14.10
CA ALA A 85 10.90 -0.63 14.44
C ALA A 85 9.53 -0.02 14.10
N LEU A 86 8.95 -0.35 12.95
CA LEU A 86 7.60 0.09 12.56
C LEU A 86 6.53 -0.47 13.50
N GLN A 87 6.63 -1.74 13.92
CA GLN A 87 5.71 -2.34 14.88
C GLN A 87 5.86 -1.75 16.28
N ALA A 88 7.11 -1.54 16.74
CA ALA A 88 7.38 -0.89 18.02
C ALA A 88 6.83 0.54 18.04
N LEU A 89 7.02 1.30 16.96
CA LEU A 89 6.44 2.63 16.78
C LEU A 89 4.90 2.56 16.87
N LYS A 90 4.27 1.61 16.17
CA LYS A 90 2.83 1.42 16.23
C LYS A 90 2.33 1.13 17.65
N SER A 91 3.01 0.24 18.39
CA SER A 91 2.66 -0.09 19.78
C SER A 91 2.73 1.15 20.68
N VAL A 92 3.80 1.95 20.57
CA VAL A 92 3.95 3.19 21.35
C VAL A 92 2.88 4.22 20.99
N VAL A 93 2.68 4.50 19.70
CA VAL A 93 1.72 5.52 19.25
C VAL A 93 0.27 5.12 19.59
N ALA A 94 -0.05 3.83 19.53
CA ALA A 94 -1.36 3.31 19.90
C ALA A 94 -1.55 3.08 21.41
N SER A 95 -0.54 3.41 22.24
CA SER A 95 -0.55 3.11 23.68
C SER A 95 -1.76 3.75 24.38
N PRO A 96 -2.45 3.03 25.28
CA PRO A 96 -3.57 3.58 26.04
C PRO A 96 -3.15 4.74 26.94
N MET A 97 -1.86 4.86 27.28
CA MET A 97 -1.31 5.97 28.07
C MET A 97 -1.48 7.33 27.36
N SER A 98 -1.57 7.34 26.03
CA SER A 98 -1.86 8.55 25.25
C SER A 98 -3.28 9.10 25.48
N ARG A 99 -4.20 8.26 25.97
CA ARG A 99 -5.62 8.58 26.15
C ARG A 99 -6.00 8.86 27.60
N GLN A 100 -5.12 8.57 28.56
CA GLN A 100 -5.42 8.81 29.97
C GLN A 100 -5.39 10.29 30.32
N GLU A 101 -6.37 10.75 31.09
CA GLU A 101 -6.56 12.18 31.41
C GLU A 101 -5.30 12.86 31.96
N LYS A 102 -4.56 12.16 32.84
CA LYS A 102 -3.36 12.69 33.51
C LYS A 102 -2.14 12.86 32.59
N SER A 103 -2.08 12.11 31.50
CA SER A 103 -0.90 12.02 30.63
C SER A 103 -1.17 12.46 29.18
N ARG A 104 -2.44 12.50 28.74
CA ARG A 104 -2.84 12.77 27.35
C ARG A 104 -2.24 14.04 26.76
N GLY A 105 -2.17 15.12 27.53
CA GLY A 105 -1.66 16.41 27.05
C GLY A 105 -0.16 16.35 26.74
N ALA A 106 0.62 15.79 27.67
CA ALA A 106 2.06 15.62 27.48
C ALA A 106 2.37 14.60 26.38
N TRP A 107 1.67 13.47 26.36
CA TRP A 107 1.79 12.47 25.28
C TRP A 107 1.54 13.09 23.91
N ARG A 108 0.49 13.88 23.76
CA ARG A 108 0.17 14.58 22.50
C ARG A 108 1.31 15.48 22.04
N LEU A 109 1.89 16.28 22.93
CA LEU A 109 3.02 17.16 22.59
C LEU A 109 4.25 16.35 22.17
N LEU A 110 4.56 15.27 22.88
CA LEU A 110 5.69 14.39 22.56
C LEU A 110 5.50 13.65 21.25
N LEU A 111 4.28 13.15 20.97
CA LEU A 111 3.94 12.52 19.69
C LEU A 111 4.01 13.52 18.52
N ARG A 112 3.58 14.77 18.71
CA ARG A 112 3.75 15.84 17.70
C ARG A 112 5.23 16.13 17.42
N SER A 113 6.06 16.20 18.46
CA SER A 113 7.51 16.39 18.31
C SER A 113 8.17 15.21 17.58
N ALA A 114 7.73 13.99 17.88
CA ALA A 114 8.20 12.78 17.21
C ALA A 114 7.77 12.74 15.73
N LEU A 115 6.52 13.10 15.43
CA LEU A 115 6.04 13.23 14.05
C LEU A 115 6.83 14.28 13.27
N ASN A 116 7.10 15.44 13.87
CA ASN A 116 7.95 16.47 13.26
C ASN A 116 9.36 15.93 12.95
N THR A 117 9.94 15.18 13.88
CA THR A 117 11.25 14.54 13.70
C THR A 117 11.22 13.53 12.56
N LEU A 118 10.18 12.69 12.48
CA LEU A 118 9.96 11.74 11.40
C LEU A 118 9.86 12.45 10.04
N LEU A 119 9.09 13.52 9.95
CA LEU A 119 8.91 14.30 8.72
C LEU A 119 10.21 14.96 8.25
N GLY A 120 11.11 15.31 9.18
CA GLY A 120 12.44 15.83 8.88
C GLY A 120 13.41 14.78 8.34
N LEU A 121 13.12 13.48 8.46
CA LEU A 121 14.03 12.42 7.98
C LEU A 121 14.14 12.37 6.45
N TRP A 122 13.14 12.86 5.72
CA TRP A 122 13.21 12.96 4.25
C TRP A 122 14.25 13.98 3.77
N ASP A 123 14.53 15.01 4.57
CA ASP A 123 15.45 16.10 4.19
C ASP A 123 16.82 15.94 4.88
N ALA A 124 17.01 14.85 5.64
CA ALA A 124 18.21 14.58 6.41
C ALA A 124 19.30 13.90 5.55
N GLY A 125 20.01 14.70 4.74
CA GLY A 125 21.29 14.32 4.13
C GLY A 125 21.30 14.15 2.61
N ASP A 126 22.49 13.93 2.07
CA ASP A 126 22.81 13.87 0.63
C ASP A 126 22.59 12.46 0.01
N GLY A 127 21.92 11.57 0.75
CA GLY A 127 21.76 10.14 0.44
C GLY A 127 20.36 9.75 -0.03
N VAL A 128 20.25 8.57 -0.68
CA VAL A 128 18.95 8.00 -1.07
C VAL A 128 18.21 7.51 0.17
N VAL A 129 17.10 8.15 0.49
CA VAL A 129 16.25 7.81 1.63
C VAL A 129 15.24 6.72 1.25
N ASP A 130 15.06 5.71 2.09
CA ASP A 130 13.98 4.73 1.95
C ASP A 130 12.60 5.36 2.22
N GLN A 131 11.97 5.86 1.16
CA GLN A 131 10.67 6.53 1.22
C GLN A 131 9.54 5.58 1.64
N VAL A 132 9.64 4.28 1.33
CA VAL A 132 8.60 3.30 1.64
C VAL A 132 8.49 3.11 3.16
N SER A 133 9.61 2.95 3.84
CA SER A 133 9.63 2.81 5.30
C SER A 133 9.16 4.07 6.00
N LEU A 134 9.60 5.24 5.53
CA LEU A 134 9.17 6.52 6.11
C LEU A 134 7.68 6.81 5.88
N LEU A 135 7.14 6.56 4.68
CA LEU A 135 5.70 6.67 4.41
C LEU A 135 4.91 5.70 5.31
N THR A 136 5.41 4.49 5.51
CA THR A 136 4.76 3.50 6.39
C THR A 136 4.74 3.98 7.84
N ALA A 137 5.84 4.54 8.35
CA ALA A 137 5.91 5.13 9.68
C ALA A 137 4.95 6.32 9.82
N LEU A 138 4.87 7.17 8.79
CA LEU A 138 3.92 8.29 8.76
C LEU A 138 2.48 7.79 8.84
N THR A 139 2.12 6.78 8.05
CA THR A 139 0.78 6.16 8.11
C THR A 139 0.47 5.60 9.49
N VAL A 140 1.45 5.00 10.19
CA VAL A 140 1.25 4.54 11.57
C VAL A 140 0.82 5.68 12.49
N PHE A 141 1.44 6.86 12.39
CA PHE A 141 1.01 8.04 13.13
C PHE A 141 -0.42 8.46 12.79
N LEU A 142 -0.76 8.56 11.49
CA LEU A 142 -2.09 8.98 11.04
C LEU A 142 -3.20 8.05 11.54
N LEU A 143 -2.93 6.74 11.58
CA LEU A 143 -3.92 5.74 11.99
C LEU A 143 -4.04 5.57 13.51
N SER A 144 -3.00 5.94 14.27
CA SER A 144 -2.90 5.53 15.69
C SER A 144 -2.85 6.69 16.69
N ALA A 145 -2.30 7.86 16.33
CA ALA A 145 -2.00 8.95 17.27
C ALA A 145 -3.22 9.81 17.66
N GLY A 146 -4.32 9.71 16.91
CA GLY A 146 -5.49 10.59 17.03
C GLY A 146 -5.38 11.87 16.19
N PRO A 147 -6.51 12.54 15.90
CA PRO A 147 -6.53 13.71 15.02
C PRO A 147 -5.72 14.87 15.61
N ASP A 148 -5.80 15.06 16.92
CA ASP A 148 -5.08 16.12 17.65
C ASP A 148 -3.56 16.12 17.43
N VAL A 149 -2.95 15.01 17.01
CA VAL A 149 -1.51 14.94 16.70
C VAL A 149 -1.24 15.28 15.24
N CYS A 150 -2.10 14.84 14.32
CA CYS A 150 -1.82 14.77 12.89
C CYS A 150 -2.52 15.84 12.04
N THR A 151 -3.49 16.56 12.60
CA THR A 151 -4.27 17.61 11.90
C THR A 151 -3.84 19.03 12.24
N VAL A 152 -2.81 19.19 13.08
CA VAL A 152 -2.27 20.51 13.44
C VAL A 152 -1.23 21.00 12.44
N GLU A 153 -1.24 22.30 12.14
CA GLU A 153 -0.20 22.91 11.31
C GLU A 153 1.10 23.16 12.10
N PRO A 154 2.28 23.12 11.44
CA PRO A 154 2.54 22.80 10.02
C PRO A 154 2.60 21.29 9.72
N LEU A 155 2.36 20.43 10.71
CA LEU A 155 2.54 18.98 10.56
C LEU A 155 1.59 18.40 9.52
N HIS A 156 0.34 18.85 9.51
CA HIS A 156 -0.66 18.40 8.54
C HIS A 156 -0.23 18.66 7.09
N ALA A 157 0.15 19.91 6.77
CA ALA A 157 0.64 20.27 5.44
C ALA A 157 1.87 19.45 5.02
N LEU A 158 2.83 19.23 5.94
CA LEU A 158 4.00 18.40 5.66
C LEU A 158 3.65 16.94 5.40
N CYS A 159 2.69 16.37 6.14
CA CYS A 159 2.22 15.00 5.90
C CYS A 159 1.62 14.87 4.49
N LEU A 160 0.75 15.80 4.09
CA LEU A 160 0.18 15.86 2.74
C LEU A 160 1.25 16.01 1.67
N GLN A 161 2.27 16.83 1.92
CA GLN A 161 3.40 17.00 1.01
C GLN A 161 4.17 15.69 0.80
N ARG A 162 4.43 14.91 1.86
CA ARG A 162 5.14 13.62 1.74
C ARG A 162 4.32 12.60 0.94
N PHE A 163 3.01 12.51 1.15
CA PHE A 163 2.16 11.64 0.32
C PHE A 163 2.09 12.10 -1.13
N THR A 164 1.96 13.41 -1.38
CA THR A 164 1.95 13.96 -2.74
C THR A 164 3.25 13.63 -3.46
N ALA A 165 4.40 13.82 -2.80
CA ALA A 165 5.70 13.46 -3.35
C ALA A 165 5.82 11.94 -3.63
N GLY A 166 5.25 11.09 -2.76
CA GLY A 166 5.21 9.64 -2.97
C GLY A 166 4.35 9.22 -4.17
N MET A 167 3.25 9.94 -4.43
CA MET A 167 2.40 9.72 -5.62
C MET A 167 3.09 10.15 -6.93
N ASP A 168 3.92 11.18 -6.87
CA ASP A 168 4.69 11.70 -8.01
C ASP A 168 6.11 11.11 -8.11
N ALA A 169 6.43 10.10 -7.30
CA ALA A 169 7.74 9.45 -7.30
C ALA A 169 8.01 8.72 -8.63
N LYS A 170 9.29 8.65 -9.00
CA LYS A 170 9.72 7.94 -10.22
C LYS A 170 9.81 6.43 -10.03
N ASP A 171 10.02 5.99 -8.78
CA ASP A 171 10.13 4.59 -8.42
C ASP A 171 8.71 3.96 -8.32
N PRO A 172 8.36 2.98 -9.17
CA PRO A 172 7.07 2.30 -9.13
C PRO A 172 6.75 1.63 -7.79
N LEU A 173 7.77 1.19 -7.04
CA LEU A 173 7.59 0.59 -5.72
C LEU A 173 7.10 1.63 -4.71
N VAL A 174 7.69 2.83 -4.72
CA VAL A 174 7.25 3.95 -3.86
C VAL A 174 5.82 4.34 -4.19
N VAL A 175 5.49 4.47 -5.48
CA VAL A 175 4.15 4.84 -5.95
C VAL A 175 3.11 3.81 -5.51
N SER A 176 3.36 2.52 -5.77
CA SER A 176 2.42 1.45 -5.38
C SER A 176 2.20 1.38 -3.88
N ARG A 177 3.28 1.49 -3.09
CA ARG A 177 3.17 1.50 -1.63
C ARG A 177 2.47 2.75 -1.11
N CYS A 178 2.71 3.91 -1.72
CA CYS A 178 2.04 5.15 -1.38
C CYS A 178 0.51 5.01 -1.53
N TYR A 179 0.03 4.46 -2.66
CA TYR A 179 -1.40 4.22 -2.86
C TYR A 179 -1.98 3.19 -1.90
N GLN A 180 -1.25 2.10 -1.61
CA GLN A 180 -1.66 1.11 -0.62
C GLN A 180 -1.86 1.75 0.77
N LEU A 181 -0.93 2.62 1.18
CA LEU A 181 -1.00 3.33 2.45
C LEU A 181 -2.12 4.37 2.45
N LEU A 182 -2.34 5.09 1.33
CA LEU A 182 -3.46 6.02 1.19
C LEU A 182 -4.81 5.34 1.31
N ALA A 183 -4.98 4.13 0.77
CA ALA A 183 -6.20 3.34 0.96
C ALA A 183 -6.51 3.14 2.46
N SER A 184 -5.46 2.93 3.28
CA SER A 184 -5.61 2.80 4.74
C SER A 184 -5.94 4.14 5.41
N VAL A 185 -5.31 5.24 4.96
CA VAL A 185 -5.58 6.60 5.49
C VAL A 185 -6.99 7.07 5.17
N PHE A 186 -7.51 6.78 3.98
CA PHE A 186 -8.89 7.11 3.61
C PHE A 186 -9.91 6.35 4.45
N GLN A 187 -9.55 5.18 4.98
CA GLN A 187 -10.38 4.38 5.89
C GLN A 187 -10.14 4.70 7.37
N ALA A 188 -9.37 5.75 7.68
CA ALA A 188 -9.19 6.22 9.05
C ALA A 188 -10.46 6.91 9.60
N GLN A 189 -10.41 7.33 10.86
CA GLN A 189 -11.45 8.17 11.45
C GLN A 189 -11.70 9.45 10.60
N PRO A 190 -12.94 9.94 10.50
CA PRO A 190 -13.29 11.04 9.58
C PRO A 190 -12.42 12.30 9.73
N ASP A 191 -12.07 12.67 10.96
CA ASP A 191 -11.22 13.84 11.27
C ASP A 191 -9.83 13.77 10.63
N VAL A 192 -9.33 12.55 10.36
CA VAL A 192 -8.08 12.31 9.63
C VAL A 192 -8.36 12.02 8.16
N ALA A 193 -9.35 11.19 7.85
CA ALA A 193 -9.60 10.75 6.48
C ALA A 193 -10.05 11.88 5.54
N VAL A 194 -11.00 12.73 5.97
CA VAL A 194 -11.65 13.71 5.10
C VAL A 194 -10.67 14.74 4.51
N PRO A 195 -9.76 15.38 5.30
CA PRO A 195 -8.78 16.31 4.74
C PRO A 195 -7.86 15.64 3.70
N TYR A 196 -7.46 14.39 3.93
CA TYR A 196 -6.61 13.65 2.99
C TYR A 196 -7.36 13.25 1.73
N ILE A 197 -8.63 12.84 1.85
CA ILE A 197 -9.49 12.55 0.70
C ILE A 197 -9.66 13.79 -0.17
N GLN A 198 -9.93 14.95 0.44
CA GLN A 198 -10.11 16.21 -0.29
C GLN A 198 -8.83 16.66 -1.00
N ALA A 199 -7.67 16.52 -0.35
CA ALA A 199 -6.39 16.93 -0.93
C ALA A 199 -5.84 15.94 -1.97
N LEU A 200 -5.93 14.63 -1.71
CA LEU A 200 -5.25 13.58 -2.46
C LEU A 200 -6.17 12.77 -3.39
N GLY A 201 -7.49 12.88 -3.23
CA GLY A 201 -8.47 12.29 -4.14
C GLY A 201 -8.33 12.77 -5.59
N PRO A 202 -8.29 14.08 -5.87
CA PRO A 202 -8.11 14.56 -7.25
C PRO A 202 -6.75 14.14 -7.88
N PRO A 203 -5.60 14.21 -7.19
CA PRO A 203 -4.35 13.59 -7.66
C PRO A 203 -4.47 12.09 -7.98
N LEU A 204 -5.17 11.32 -7.14
CA LEU A 204 -5.40 9.89 -7.36
C LEU A 204 -6.20 9.63 -8.65
N VAL A 205 -7.30 10.36 -8.85
CA VAL A 205 -8.11 10.23 -10.08
C VAL A 205 -7.29 10.58 -11.32
N ARG A 206 -6.48 11.66 -11.24
CA ARG A 206 -5.57 12.05 -12.34
C ARG A 206 -4.54 10.97 -12.67
N PHE A 207 -3.99 10.30 -11.66
CA PHE A 207 -3.09 9.17 -11.87
C PHE A 207 -3.78 8.01 -12.60
N LEU A 208 -4.97 7.61 -12.17
CA LEU A 208 -5.73 6.52 -12.82
C LEU A 208 -6.11 6.87 -14.27
N GLN A 209 -6.50 8.11 -14.54
CA GLN A 209 -6.76 8.60 -15.90
C GLN A 209 -5.50 8.58 -16.78
N ARG A 210 -4.32 8.85 -16.21
CA ARG A 210 -3.05 8.75 -16.92
C ARG A 210 -2.66 7.29 -17.20
N ALA A 211 -2.94 6.39 -16.26
CA ALA A 211 -2.72 4.96 -16.41
C ALA A 211 -3.53 4.35 -17.55
N GLU A 212 -4.73 4.88 -17.84
CA GLU A 212 -5.53 4.47 -19.00
C GLU A 212 -4.78 4.70 -20.33
N ARG A 213 -4.12 5.86 -20.46
CA ARG A 213 -3.44 6.28 -21.69
C ARG A 213 -2.08 5.61 -21.87
N SER A 214 -1.31 5.53 -20.79
CA SER A 214 0.06 4.99 -20.81
C SER A 214 0.07 3.46 -20.84
N ARG A 215 -0.85 2.83 -20.10
CA ARG A 215 -0.98 1.39 -19.86
C ARG A 215 0.27 0.76 -19.21
N PRO A 216 0.09 -0.09 -18.18
CA PRO A 216 1.23 -0.69 -17.51
C PRO A 216 1.97 -1.65 -18.44
N GLN A 217 3.29 -1.49 -18.51
CA GLN A 217 4.21 -2.33 -19.28
C GLN A 217 4.89 -3.36 -18.39
N SER A 218 5.13 -3.03 -17.11
CA SER A 218 5.76 -3.90 -16.12
C SER A 218 4.80 -4.36 -15.02
N ALA A 219 5.19 -5.39 -14.27
CA ALA A 219 4.43 -5.87 -13.12
C ALA A 219 4.39 -4.83 -11.98
N GLU A 220 5.43 -4.01 -11.84
CA GLU A 220 5.54 -2.97 -10.82
C GLU A 220 4.60 -1.79 -11.12
N GLU A 221 4.55 -1.35 -12.38
CA GLU A 221 3.58 -0.34 -12.83
C GLU A 221 2.15 -0.83 -12.66
N LEU A 222 1.89 -2.10 -13.01
CA LEU A 222 0.58 -2.72 -12.79
C LEU A 222 0.19 -2.65 -11.31
N LEU A 223 1.10 -3.03 -10.41
CA LEU A 223 0.83 -2.99 -8.97
C LEU A 223 0.46 -1.56 -8.53
N GLY A 224 1.17 -0.53 -9.01
CA GLY A 224 0.84 0.86 -8.76
C GLY A 224 -0.59 1.24 -9.18
N VAL A 225 -1.01 0.82 -10.37
CA VAL A 225 -2.38 1.06 -10.85
C VAL A 225 -3.42 0.32 -10.01
N LEU A 226 -3.18 -0.95 -9.67
CA LEU A 226 -4.11 -1.75 -8.85
C LEU A 226 -4.26 -1.19 -7.43
N GLU A 227 -3.17 -0.75 -6.80
CA GLU A 227 -3.23 -0.08 -5.50
C GLU A 227 -3.93 1.28 -5.60
N GLY A 228 -3.76 2.01 -6.70
CA GLY A 228 -4.52 3.23 -6.98
C GLY A 228 -6.03 2.97 -7.10
N VAL A 229 -6.43 1.92 -7.81
CA VAL A 229 -7.85 1.50 -7.89
C VAL A 229 -8.38 1.13 -6.51
N ARG A 230 -7.60 0.39 -5.71
CA ARG A 230 -7.97 0.05 -4.32
C ARG A 230 -8.12 1.29 -3.45
N ALA A 231 -7.23 2.27 -3.59
CA ALA A 231 -7.34 3.55 -2.89
C ALA A 231 -8.61 4.32 -3.30
N MET A 232 -8.99 4.27 -4.59
CA MET A 232 -10.24 4.90 -5.07
C MET A 232 -11.47 4.18 -4.50
N GLU A 233 -11.45 2.85 -4.43
CA GLU A 233 -12.53 2.09 -3.79
C GLU A 233 -12.61 2.39 -2.28
N ALA A 234 -11.46 2.45 -1.59
CA ALA A 234 -11.41 2.86 -0.18
C ALA A 234 -11.96 4.27 0.03
N LEU A 235 -11.71 5.20 -0.91
CA LEU A 235 -12.29 6.54 -0.87
C LEU A 235 -13.83 6.48 -0.99
N VAL A 236 -14.37 5.69 -1.93
CA VAL A 236 -15.82 5.49 -2.10
C VAL A 236 -16.47 4.91 -0.84
N GLN A 237 -15.81 3.95 -0.19
CA GLN A 237 -16.30 3.32 1.03
C GLN A 237 -16.29 4.28 2.23
N ALA A 238 -15.29 5.16 2.31
CA ALA A 238 -15.17 6.16 3.38
C ALA A 238 -16.16 7.32 3.23
N ALA A 239 -16.63 7.58 2.01
CA ALA A 239 -17.53 8.69 1.74
C ALA A 239 -18.93 8.45 2.32
N ASP A 240 -19.55 9.56 2.77
CA ASP A 240 -20.96 9.58 3.18
C ASP A 240 -21.89 9.12 2.05
N GLU A 241 -23.07 8.64 2.41
CA GLU A 241 -24.08 8.13 1.47
C GLU A 241 -24.39 9.11 0.32
N SER A 242 -24.42 10.42 0.64
CA SER A 242 -24.70 11.48 -0.33
C SER A 242 -23.61 11.64 -1.39
N GLN A 243 -22.35 11.34 -1.05
CA GLN A 243 -21.18 11.48 -1.93
C GLN A 243 -20.80 10.16 -2.61
N ARG A 244 -21.31 9.02 -2.12
CA ARG A 244 -20.95 7.70 -2.66
C ARG A 244 -21.38 7.53 -4.11
N ALA A 245 -22.60 7.92 -4.48
CA ALA A 245 -23.08 7.77 -5.84
C ALA A 245 -22.25 8.58 -6.87
N PRO A 246 -21.94 9.87 -6.65
CA PRO A 246 -21.01 10.62 -7.49
C PRO A 246 -19.62 9.98 -7.63
N LEU A 247 -19.05 9.47 -6.53
CA LEU A 247 -17.72 8.86 -6.56
C LEU A 247 -17.71 7.52 -7.31
N VAL A 248 -18.76 6.71 -7.17
CA VAL A 248 -18.96 5.50 -7.98
C VAL A 248 -19.11 5.84 -9.46
N ALA A 249 -19.78 6.95 -9.78
CA ALA A 249 -19.91 7.44 -11.15
C ALA A 249 -18.56 7.91 -11.75
N ILE A 250 -17.53 8.13 -10.93
CA ILE A 250 -16.14 8.35 -11.36
C ILE A 250 -15.38 7.01 -11.47
N LEU A 251 -15.55 6.11 -10.50
CA LEU A 251 -14.86 4.82 -10.47
C LEU A 251 -15.23 3.91 -11.65
N PHE A 252 -16.52 3.78 -11.99
CA PHE A 252 -16.94 2.88 -13.07
C PHE A 252 -16.35 3.24 -14.44
N PRO A 253 -16.38 4.51 -14.90
CA PRO A 253 -15.68 4.89 -16.13
C PRO A 253 -14.20 4.55 -16.13
N LEU A 254 -13.49 4.73 -15.00
CA LEU A 254 -12.07 4.37 -14.89
C LEU A 254 -11.85 2.86 -15.06
N LEU A 255 -12.66 2.03 -14.40
CA LEU A 255 -12.56 0.58 -14.54
C LEU A 255 -12.90 0.12 -15.97
N VAL A 256 -13.94 0.68 -16.58
CA VAL A 256 -14.30 0.37 -17.97
C VAL A 256 -13.19 0.83 -18.92
N SER A 257 -12.55 1.96 -18.63
CA SER A 257 -11.46 2.48 -19.46
C SER A 257 -10.21 1.60 -19.42
N PHE A 258 -10.04 0.78 -18.38
CA PHE A 258 -9.01 -0.25 -18.32
C PHE A 258 -9.30 -1.52 -19.13
N LEU A 259 -10.52 -1.72 -19.61
CA LEU A 259 -10.85 -2.90 -20.42
C LEU A 259 -10.23 -2.83 -21.82
N LEU A 260 -9.66 -3.91 -22.32
CA LEU A 260 -9.16 -4.00 -23.70
C LEU A 260 -10.25 -4.55 -24.61
N ASP A 261 -10.24 -4.15 -25.87
CA ASP A 261 -11.03 -4.82 -26.91
C ASP A 261 -10.35 -6.13 -27.33
N GLU A 262 -11.06 -6.98 -28.08
CA GLU A 262 -10.56 -8.31 -28.48
C GLU A 262 -9.30 -8.24 -29.34
N ASN A 263 -9.18 -7.22 -30.18
CA ASN A 263 -8.05 -7.03 -31.08
C ASN A 263 -6.79 -6.57 -30.33
N ALA A 264 -6.96 -5.71 -29.32
CA ALA A 264 -5.90 -5.22 -28.44
C ALA A 264 -5.51 -6.27 -27.39
N LEU A 265 -6.44 -7.14 -26.96
CA LEU A 265 -6.17 -8.15 -25.95
C LEU A 265 -5.11 -9.15 -26.41
N GLY A 266 -5.11 -9.54 -27.69
CA GLY A 266 -4.12 -10.47 -28.26
C GLY A 266 -2.71 -9.89 -28.38
N SER A 267 -2.58 -8.57 -28.52
CA SER A 267 -1.30 -7.87 -28.72
C SER A 267 -0.77 -7.16 -27.46
N ALA A 268 -1.59 -7.06 -26.41
CA ALA A 268 -1.25 -6.31 -25.21
C ALA A 268 -0.19 -6.99 -24.32
N PRO A 269 0.67 -6.20 -23.64
CA PRO A 269 1.58 -6.69 -22.61
C PRO A 269 0.85 -7.52 -21.53
N ALA A 270 1.56 -8.46 -20.92
CA ALA A 270 0.99 -9.29 -19.84
C ALA A 270 0.41 -8.43 -18.70
N ALA A 271 1.13 -7.38 -18.30
CA ALA A 271 0.68 -6.44 -17.27
C ALA A 271 -0.66 -5.76 -17.64
N SER A 272 -0.81 -5.30 -18.87
CA SER A 272 -2.05 -4.69 -19.37
C SER A 272 -3.22 -5.69 -19.46
N ARG A 273 -2.95 -6.95 -19.84
CA ARG A 273 -3.97 -8.02 -19.82
C ARG A 273 -4.42 -8.34 -18.41
N SER A 274 -3.50 -8.37 -17.44
CA SER A 274 -3.83 -8.54 -16.02
C SER A 274 -4.66 -7.36 -15.47
N LEU A 275 -4.35 -6.13 -15.87
CA LEU A 275 -5.16 -4.95 -15.52
C LEU A 275 -6.60 -5.09 -16.06
N HIS A 276 -6.76 -5.51 -17.32
CA HIS A 276 -8.08 -5.77 -17.91
C HIS A 276 -8.88 -6.82 -17.09
N GLN A 277 -8.25 -7.94 -16.73
CA GLN A 277 -8.90 -8.98 -15.94
C GLN A 277 -9.30 -8.48 -14.55
N ALA A 278 -8.41 -7.74 -13.88
CA ALA A 278 -8.69 -7.15 -12.57
C ALA A 278 -9.86 -6.16 -12.64
N ALA A 279 -9.84 -5.24 -13.61
CA ALA A 279 -10.90 -4.25 -13.79
C ALA A 279 -12.26 -4.91 -14.12
N LEU A 280 -12.28 -5.95 -14.96
CA LEU A 280 -13.50 -6.71 -15.26
C LEU A 280 -14.05 -7.40 -14.01
N LYS A 281 -13.18 -8.01 -13.20
CA LYS A 281 -13.56 -8.63 -11.93
C LYS A 281 -14.16 -7.61 -10.97
N ASP A 282 -13.56 -6.43 -10.85
CA ASP A 282 -14.08 -5.37 -9.98
C ASP A 282 -15.41 -4.80 -10.48
N LEU A 283 -15.56 -4.61 -11.79
CA LEU A 283 -16.86 -4.21 -12.39
C LEU A 283 -17.96 -5.23 -12.10
N MET A 284 -17.66 -6.53 -12.22
CA MET A 284 -18.62 -7.58 -11.92
C MET A 284 -18.97 -7.67 -10.42
N ARG A 285 -18.03 -7.32 -9.54
CA ARG A 285 -18.25 -7.30 -8.09
C ARG A 285 -19.03 -6.06 -7.63
N LEU A 286 -18.65 -4.88 -8.13
CA LEU A 286 -19.17 -3.58 -7.69
C LEU A 286 -20.46 -3.18 -8.44
N GLY A 287 -20.64 -3.64 -9.69
CA GLY A 287 -21.82 -3.33 -10.50
C GLY A 287 -23.15 -3.64 -9.80
N PRO A 288 -23.33 -4.85 -9.24
CA PRO A 288 -24.53 -5.19 -8.46
C PRO A 288 -24.71 -4.35 -7.19
N GLN A 289 -23.62 -3.99 -6.51
CA GLN A 289 -23.64 -3.22 -5.27
C GLN A 289 -24.12 -1.77 -5.50
N HIS A 290 -23.87 -1.23 -6.68
CA HIS A 290 -24.27 0.13 -7.07
C HIS A 290 -25.12 0.14 -8.34
N SER A 291 -26.13 -0.75 -8.40
CA SER A 291 -26.91 -1.02 -9.60
C SER A 291 -27.64 0.18 -10.22
N ALA A 292 -28.05 1.16 -9.40
CA ALA A 292 -28.70 2.38 -9.89
C ALA A 292 -27.73 3.26 -10.69
N VAL A 293 -26.56 3.53 -10.14
CA VAL A 293 -25.50 4.31 -10.79
C VAL A 293 -25.00 3.56 -12.01
N PHE A 294 -24.76 2.25 -11.89
CA PHE A 294 -24.30 1.41 -12.99
C PHE A 294 -25.28 1.43 -14.19
N ARG A 295 -26.58 1.24 -13.94
CA ARG A 295 -27.61 1.29 -15.00
C ARG A 295 -27.70 2.67 -15.65
N SER A 296 -27.65 3.73 -14.86
CA SER A 296 -27.65 5.11 -15.37
C SER A 296 -26.47 5.37 -16.29
N LEU A 297 -25.28 4.90 -15.90
CA LEU A 297 -24.04 5.09 -16.65
C LEU A 297 -24.01 4.31 -17.97
N ILE A 298 -24.50 3.07 -17.96
CA ILE A 298 -24.64 2.25 -19.16
C ILE A 298 -25.70 2.82 -20.12
N ALA A 299 -26.75 3.45 -19.59
CA ALA A 299 -27.78 4.11 -20.40
C ALA A 299 -27.28 5.43 -21.02
N SER A 300 -26.44 6.18 -20.31
CA SER A 300 -25.96 7.49 -20.75
C SER A 300 -24.75 7.43 -21.70
N SER A 301 -23.98 6.34 -21.70
CA SER A 301 -22.81 6.18 -22.55
C SER A 301 -22.80 4.86 -23.33
N PRO A 302 -23.27 4.89 -24.61
CA PRO A 302 -23.24 3.73 -25.50
C PRO A 302 -21.83 3.15 -25.70
N ALA A 303 -20.80 4.00 -25.69
CA ALA A 303 -19.41 3.57 -25.85
C ALA A 303 -18.86 2.79 -24.65
N LEU A 304 -19.22 3.19 -23.42
CA LEU A 304 -18.86 2.43 -22.21
C LEU A 304 -19.59 1.10 -22.17
N LYS A 305 -20.86 1.08 -22.58
CA LYS A 305 -21.66 -0.13 -22.69
C LYS A 305 -21.06 -1.14 -23.66
N SER A 306 -20.76 -0.74 -24.89
CA SER A 306 -20.21 -1.65 -25.90
C SER A 306 -18.87 -2.24 -25.48
N ARG A 307 -18.00 -1.44 -24.87
CA ARG A 307 -16.70 -1.90 -24.36
C ARG A 307 -16.84 -2.92 -23.24
N LEU A 308 -17.77 -2.71 -22.32
CA LEU A 308 -18.07 -3.67 -21.26
C LEU A 308 -18.64 -4.98 -21.82
N GLU A 309 -19.63 -4.89 -22.72
CA GLU A 309 -20.27 -6.07 -23.33
C GLU A 309 -19.24 -6.92 -24.10
N ALA A 310 -18.34 -6.28 -24.85
CA ALA A 310 -17.24 -6.95 -25.55
C ALA A 310 -16.31 -7.68 -24.56
N ALA A 311 -15.90 -7.01 -23.48
CA ALA A 311 -15.05 -7.60 -22.45
C ALA A 311 -15.70 -8.79 -21.73
N VAL A 312 -17.00 -8.70 -21.41
CA VAL A 312 -17.75 -9.79 -20.76
C VAL A 312 -17.88 -10.99 -21.71
N LYS A 313 -18.18 -10.74 -22.98
CA LYS A 313 -18.29 -11.79 -24.00
C LYS A 313 -16.95 -12.52 -24.20
N GLY A 314 -15.86 -11.79 -24.41
CA GLY A 314 -14.52 -12.38 -24.54
C GLY A 314 -14.10 -13.19 -23.31
N ASN A 315 -14.47 -12.73 -22.10
CA ASN A 315 -14.23 -13.48 -20.88
C ASN A 315 -15.03 -14.81 -20.84
N GLN A 316 -16.29 -14.84 -21.25
CA GLN A 316 -17.09 -16.07 -21.33
C GLN A 316 -16.54 -17.08 -22.37
N GLU A 317 -16.10 -16.58 -23.53
CA GLU A 317 -15.46 -17.40 -24.56
C GLU A 317 -14.13 -17.99 -24.08
N SER A 318 -13.32 -17.22 -23.35
CA SER A 318 -12.07 -17.72 -22.77
C SER A 318 -12.29 -18.80 -21.69
N LEU A 319 -13.32 -18.65 -20.85
CA LEU A 319 -13.67 -19.61 -19.81
C LEU A 319 -14.22 -20.91 -20.41
N SER A 320 -15.07 -20.81 -21.43
CA SER A 320 -15.61 -21.98 -22.14
C SER A 320 -14.54 -22.74 -22.94
N ALA A 321 -13.59 -22.03 -23.57
CA ALA A 321 -12.44 -22.65 -24.24
C ALA A 321 -11.51 -23.38 -23.25
N LYS A 322 -11.26 -22.78 -22.08
CA LYS A 322 -10.43 -23.40 -21.02
C LYS A 322 -11.10 -24.60 -20.36
N ALA A 323 -12.43 -24.59 -20.23
CA ALA A 323 -13.22 -25.74 -19.77
C ALA A 323 -13.22 -26.89 -20.80
N SER A 324 -13.24 -26.58 -22.09
CA SER A 324 -13.19 -27.57 -23.19
C SER A 324 -11.81 -28.22 -23.35
N SER A 325 -10.73 -27.49 -23.02
CA SER A 325 -9.34 -27.99 -23.02
C SER A 325 -8.97 -28.85 -21.80
N ALA A 326 -9.75 -28.81 -20.71
CA ALA A 326 -9.48 -29.55 -19.48
C ALA A 326 -10.01 -30.99 -19.49
N ASN A 327 -10.54 -31.47 -20.61
CA ASN A 327 -11.10 -32.81 -20.75
C ASN A 327 -10.22 -33.68 -21.68
N PRO A 328 -9.16 -34.35 -21.19
CA PRO A 328 -8.54 -35.43 -21.92
C PRO A 328 -9.47 -36.64 -21.82
N ALA A 329 -10.47 -36.70 -22.70
CA ALA A 329 -11.24 -37.93 -22.92
C ALA A 329 -10.31 -38.97 -23.57
N ALA A 330 -9.54 -39.70 -22.77
CA ALA A 330 -8.90 -40.94 -23.17
C ALA A 330 -9.99 -42.01 -23.36
N LYS A 331 -10.63 -42.00 -24.54
CA LYS A 331 -11.41 -43.15 -25.02
C LYS A 331 -10.42 -44.21 -25.52
N SER A 332 -9.89 -45.03 -24.61
CA SER A 332 -9.25 -46.29 -24.98
C SER A 332 -10.34 -47.29 -25.39
N SER A 333 -10.43 -47.57 -26.67
CA SER A 333 -11.19 -48.70 -27.22
C SER A 333 -10.52 -50.02 -26.79
N PRO A 334 -11.24 -51.00 -26.21
CA PRO A 334 -10.70 -52.33 -26.05
C PRO A 334 -10.84 -53.07 -27.39
N SER A 335 -9.72 -53.29 -28.07
CA SER A 335 -9.64 -54.14 -29.25
C SER A 335 -9.70 -55.60 -28.79
N ILE A 336 -10.80 -56.29 -29.12
CA ILE A 336 -10.96 -57.73 -28.90
C ILE A 336 -10.10 -58.46 -29.94
N THR A 337 -9.03 -59.13 -29.50
CA THR A 337 -8.30 -60.10 -30.33
C THR A 337 -8.75 -61.51 -29.98
N LEU A 338 -9.62 -62.07 -30.82
CA LEU A 338 -9.96 -63.50 -30.81
C LEU A 338 -8.77 -64.27 -31.42
N LYS A 339 -8.04 -65.05 -30.61
CA LYS A 339 -7.04 -66.01 -31.11
C LYS A 339 -7.64 -67.41 -31.10
N THR A 340 -8.03 -67.88 -32.28
CA THR A 340 -8.27 -69.30 -32.56
C THR A 340 -6.93 -70.03 -32.63
N ASN A 341 -6.70 -71.02 -31.77
CA ASN A 341 -5.67 -72.02 -31.97
C ASN A 341 -6.36 -73.36 -32.24
N PHE A 342 -6.16 -73.88 -33.44
CA PHE A 342 -6.34 -75.29 -33.76
C PHE A 342 -5.02 -76.00 -33.45
N LEU A 343 -5.09 -77.07 -32.67
CA LEU A 343 -4.35 -78.33 -32.82
C LEU A 343 -5.08 -79.40 -32.01
#